data_AF-A0A8J8PIF5-F1
#
_entry.id   AF-A0A8J8PIF5-F1
#
_cell.length_a   1.000
_cell.length_b   1.000
_cell.length_c   1.000
_cell.angle_alpha   90.00
_cell.angle_beta   90.00
_cell.angle_gamma   90.00
#
_symmetry.space_group_name_H-M   'P 1'
#
loop_
_entity.id
_entity.type
_entity.pdbx_description
1 polymer ?
#
loop_
_entity_poly.entity_id
_entity_poly.type
_entity_poly.pdbx_seq_one_letter_code
_entity_poly.pdbx_strand_id
1 'polypeptide(L)'
;TDHETPKIETLRTLNDLVRRGLVYYLGVSNHEAHDIIEFLELSERYNLEKFSVIQDLYNLLERQVERYKLSIARRFGLAIMAYAPLAHGFLTGKYVDFNNKTWKVDELTRISLNERLKTRYFRDSHLKVLLTLKEIADEKDATISQISIAWLLKRGEEFNVPIIPVIGVTRLEHLDDNLNAIKIKLSYDDMKKIDEALGNA
;
A
#
# COMPACT_ATOMS: atom_id res chain seq x y z
N THR A 1 -12.60 -9.74 -9.25
CA THR A 1 -13.55 -10.67 -8.62
C THR A 1 -13.83 -11.80 -9.60
N ASP A 2 -13.99 -13.02 -9.12
CA ASP A 2 -14.60 -14.09 -9.93
C ASP A 2 -16.11 -13.86 -9.95
N HIS A 3 -16.67 -13.61 -11.13
CA HIS A 3 -18.08 -13.29 -11.31
C HIS A 3 -18.93 -14.53 -11.65
N GLU A 4 -18.30 -15.68 -11.91
CA GLU A 4 -19.00 -16.91 -12.29
C GLU A 4 -19.39 -17.75 -11.07
N THR A 5 -18.59 -17.70 -10.00
CA THR A 5 -18.86 -18.43 -8.76
C THR A 5 -19.69 -17.57 -7.79
N PRO A 6 -20.86 -18.03 -7.32
CA PRO A 6 -21.61 -17.33 -6.28
C PRO A 6 -20.75 -17.15 -5.02
N LYS A 7 -20.68 -15.92 -4.49
CA LYS A 7 -19.86 -15.58 -3.32
C LYS A 7 -20.06 -16.51 -2.11
N ILE A 8 -21.29 -16.98 -1.91
CA ILE A 8 -21.63 -17.91 -0.82
C ILE A 8 -20.96 -19.28 -0.96
N GLU A 9 -20.74 -19.75 -2.18
CA GLU A 9 -20.05 -21.01 -2.45
C GLU A 9 -18.57 -20.90 -2.05
N THR A 10 -17.93 -19.80 -2.44
CA THR A 10 -16.57 -19.45 -2.02
C THR A 10 -16.46 -19.39 -0.50
N LEU A 11 -17.38 -18.68 0.18
CA LEU A 11 -17.35 -18.57 1.64
C LEU A 11 -17.53 -19.91 2.35
N ARG A 12 -18.45 -20.77 1.88
CA ARG A 12 -18.64 -22.12 2.46
C ARG A 12 -17.37 -22.97 2.33
N THR A 13 -16.74 -22.92 1.15
CA THR A 13 -15.49 -23.63 0.90
C THR A 13 -14.38 -23.13 1.81
N LEU A 14 -14.17 -21.82 1.91
CA LEU A 14 -13.16 -21.22 2.79
C LEU A 14 -13.42 -21.53 4.26
N ASN A 15 -14.67 -21.47 4.69
CA ASN A 15 -15.08 -21.83 6.05
C ASN A 15 -14.75 -23.29 6.38
N ASP A 16 -14.95 -24.21 5.43
CA ASP A 16 -14.60 -25.63 5.64
C ASP A 16 -13.08 -25.82 5.78
N LEU A 17 -12.26 -25.06 5.05
CA LEU A 17 -10.80 -25.07 5.24
C LEU A 17 -10.41 -24.61 6.65
N VAL A 18 -11.09 -23.58 7.19
CA VAL A 18 -10.88 -23.07 8.55
C VAL A 18 -11.28 -24.13 9.57
N ARG A 19 -12.48 -24.71 9.44
CA ARG A 19 -12.99 -25.76 10.35
C ARG A 19 -12.11 -27.01 10.37
N ARG A 20 -11.47 -27.32 9.25
CA ARG A 20 -10.50 -28.42 9.14
C ARG A 20 -9.12 -28.09 9.68
N GLY A 21 -8.88 -26.85 10.13
CA GLY A 21 -7.59 -26.39 10.63
C GLY A 21 -6.51 -26.27 9.55
N LEU A 22 -6.90 -26.18 8.27
CA LEU A 22 -5.95 -26.04 7.16
C LEU A 22 -5.49 -24.59 6.98
N VAL A 23 -6.34 -23.64 7.40
CA VAL A 23 -6.05 -22.21 7.47
C VAL A 23 -6.65 -21.65 8.76
N TYR A 24 -6.10 -20.54 9.27
CA TYR A 24 -6.57 -19.93 10.52
C TYR A 24 -7.41 -18.67 10.28
N TYR A 25 -7.04 -17.86 9.30
CA TYR A 25 -7.68 -16.58 9.00
C TYR A 25 -7.85 -16.42 7.51
N LEU A 26 -8.93 -15.74 7.13
CA LEU A 26 -9.25 -15.47 5.74
C LEU A 26 -8.88 -14.03 5.36
N GLY A 27 -8.43 -13.84 4.13
CA GLY A 27 -8.14 -12.54 3.56
C GLY A 27 -8.73 -12.38 2.17
N VAL A 28 -8.93 -11.14 1.74
CA VAL A 28 -9.42 -10.79 0.41
C VAL A 28 -8.46 -9.81 -0.27
N SER A 29 -8.32 -9.88 -1.58
CA SER A 29 -7.41 -9.02 -2.34
C SER A 29 -8.03 -8.62 -3.68
N ASN A 30 -7.83 -7.37 -4.10
CA ASN A 30 -8.26 -6.82 -5.39
C ASN A 30 -9.76 -7.02 -5.70
N HIS A 31 -10.60 -6.93 -4.66
CA HIS A 31 -12.07 -6.94 -4.80
C HIS A 31 -12.63 -5.53 -4.68
N GLU A 32 -13.74 -5.26 -5.34
CA GLU A 32 -14.44 -3.98 -5.20
C GLU A 32 -15.03 -3.81 -3.80
N ALA A 33 -15.23 -2.56 -3.38
CA ALA A 33 -15.75 -2.26 -2.04
C ALA A 33 -17.11 -2.94 -1.76
N HIS A 34 -17.99 -2.99 -2.76
CA HIS A 34 -19.31 -3.64 -2.63
C HIS A 34 -19.19 -5.16 -2.51
N ASP A 35 -18.23 -5.79 -3.20
CA ASP A 35 -18.00 -7.23 -3.08
C ASP A 35 -17.53 -7.60 -1.68
N ILE A 36 -16.61 -6.81 -1.10
CA ILE A 36 -16.10 -7.02 0.26
C ILE A 36 -17.24 -6.91 1.27
N ILE A 37 -18.11 -5.91 1.14
CA ILE A 37 -19.29 -5.76 2.01
C ILE A 37 -20.20 -6.98 1.89
N GLU A 38 -20.51 -7.42 0.68
CA GLU A 38 -21.38 -8.58 0.46
C GLU A 38 -20.80 -9.85 1.08
N PHE A 39 -19.49 -10.09 0.95
CA PHE A 39 -18.83 -11.23 1.60
C PHE A 39 -18.96 -11.17 3.13
N LEU A 40 -18.78 -10.00 3.74
CA LEU A 40 -18.89 -9.83 5.19
C LEU A 40 -20.33 -10.05 5.69
N GLU A 41 -21.31 -9.51 4.96
CA GLU A 41 -22.74 -9.68 5.29
C GLU A 41 -23.20 -11.13 5.13
N LEU A 42 -22.75 -11.82 4.07
CA LEU A 42 -23.04 -13.24 3.89
C LEU A 42 -22.40 -14.09 5.00
N SER A 43 -21.16 -13.77 5.38
CA SER A 43 -20.47 -14.49 6.46
C SER A 43 -21.21 -14.34 7.78
N GLU A 44 -21.69 -13.14 8.09
CA GLU A 44 -22.53 -12.89 9.27
C GLU A 44 -23.88 -13.62 9.20
N ARG A 45 -24.60 -13.51 8.07
CA ARG A 45 -25.92 -14.11 7.88
C ARG A 45 -25.91 -15.63 8.03
N TYR A 46 -24.85 -16.27 7.53
CA TYR A 46 -24.75 -17.74 7.51
C TYR A 46 -23.81 -18.31 8.58
N ASN A 47 -23.34 -17.47 9.52
CA ASN A 47 -22.41 -17.85 10.59
C ASN A 47 -21.16 -18.58 10.05
N LEU A 48 -20.53 -17.98 9.03
CA LEU A 48 -19.29 -18.43 8.41
C LEU A 48 -18.12 -17.58 8.88
N GLU A 49 -16.90 -18.13 8.75
CA GLU A 49 -15.67 -17.38 9.02
C GLU A 49 -15.62 -16.07 8.21
N LYS A 50 -15.32 -14.96 8.88
CA LYS A 50 -15.23 -13.62 8.27
C LYS A 50 -13.81 -13.36 7.76
N PHE A 51 -13.66 -12.48 6.78
CA PHE A 51 -12.34 -11.97 6.43
C PHE A 51 -11.74 -11.17 7.59
N SER A 52 -10.42 -11.23 7.76
CA SER A 52 -9.65 -10.47 8.76
C SER A 52 -8.74 -9.41 8.13
N VAL A 53 -8.48 -9.52 6.82
CA VAL A 53 -7.52 -8.66 6.13
C VAL A 53 -7.92 -8.38 4.68
N ILE A 54 -7.69 -7.15 4.23
CA ILE A 54 -7.73 -6.74 2.83
C ILE A 54 -6.30 -6.52 2.36
N GLN A 55 -5.84 -7.23 1.33
CA GLN A 55 -4.53 -7.00 0.72
C GLN A 55 -4.67 -6.29 -0.62
N ASP A 56 -4.27 -5.02 -0.71
CA ASP A 56 -4.47 -4.18 -1.89
C ASP A 56 -3.26 -3.29 -2.21
N LEU A 57 -3.22 -2.77 -3.44
CA LEU A 57 -2.24 -1.78 -3.86
C LEU A 57 -2.46 -0.51 -3.04
N TYR A 58 -1.48 -0.18 -2.21
CA TYR A 58 -1.50 1.07 -1.47
C TYR A 58 -0.09 1.60 -1.26
N ASN A 59 0.14 2.80 -1.78
CA ASN A 59 1.35 3.59 -1.56
C ASN A 59 1.02 5.08 -1.81
N LEU A 60 2.01 5.95 -1.63
CA LEU A 60 1.87 7.40 -1.82
C LEU A 60 1.20 7.81 -3.14
N LEU A 61 1.47 7.07 -4.22
CA LEU A 61 0.97 7.39 -5.57
C LEU A 61 -0.35 6.68 -5.90
N GLU A 62 -0.72 5.65 -5.13
CA GLU A 62 -1.83 4.74 -5.43
C GLU A 62 -2.76 4.65 -4.22
N ARG A 63 -3.71 5.58 -4.13
CA ARG A 63 -4.51 5.83 -2.92
C ARG A 63 -5.98 5.36 -3.02
N GLN A 64 -6.30 4.48 -3.98
CA GLN A 64 -7.70 4.02 -4.19
C GLN A 64 -8.32 3.38 -2.94
N VAL A 65 -7.51 2.70 -2.12
CA VAL A 65 -7.93 2.07 -0.86
C VAL A 65 -8.57 3.09 0.11
N GLU A 66 -8.13 4.35 0.08
CA GLU A 66 -8.63 5.42 0.97
C GLU A 66 -10.08 5.79 0.70
N ARG A 67 -10.57 5.61 -0.53
CA ARG A 67 -11.90 6.08 -0.94
C ARG A 67 -13.03 5.34 -0.22
N TYR A 68 -12.88 4.03 -0.05
CA TYR A 68 -13.93 3.17 0.53
C TYR A 68 -13.39 2.09 1.47
N LYS A 69 -12.26 1.47 1.12
CA LYS A 69 -11.79 0.24 1.77
C LYS A 69 -11.25 0.50 3.17
N LEU A 70 -10.66 1.66 3.46
CA LEU A 70 -10.29 2.03 4.84
C LEU A 70 -11.52 2.18 5.75
N SER A 71 -12.60 2.78 5.25
CA SER A 71 -13.85 2.91 6.01
C SER A 71 -14.49 1.55 6.28
N ILE A 72 -14.44 0.63 5.31
CA ILE A 72 -14.88 -0.76 5.48
C ILE A 72 -14.00 -1.46 6.52
N ALA A 73 -12.68 -1.37 6.37
CA ALA A 73 -11.74 -2.01 7.28
C ALA A 73 -11.93 -1.55 8.72
N ARG A 74 -12.07 -0.24 8.95
CA ARG A 74 -12.39 0.32 10.28
C ARG A 74 -13.71 -0.20 10.83
N ARG A 75 -14.76 -0.23 10.00
CA ARG A 75 -16.11 -0.65 10.42
C ARG A 75 -16.17 -2.12 10.82
N PHE A 76 -15.49 -2.98 10.08
CA PHE A 76 -15.56 -4.44 10.26
C PHE A 76 -14.36 -5.03 10.99
N GLY A 77 -13.42 -4.21 11.45
CA GLY A 77 -12.24 -4.64 12.20
C GLY A 77 -11.20 -5.37 11.34
N LEU A 78 -11.08 -5.01 10.05
CA LEU A 78 -10.09 -5.60 9.14
C LEU A 78 -8.77 -4.83 9.20
N ALA A 79 -7.65 -5.53 9.00
CA ALA A 79 -6.38 -4.91 8.66
C ALA A 79 -6.25 -4.66 7.15
N ILE A 80 -5.37 -3.75 6.76
CA ILE A 80 -4.93 -3.57 5.37
C ILE A 80 -3.49 -4.06 5.23
N MET A 81 -3.25 -5.01 4.32
CA MET A 81 -1.93 -5.34 3.83
C MET A 81 -1.66 -4.57 2.54
N ALA A 82 -0.79 -3.56 2.62
CA ALA A 82 -0.47 -2.69 1.49
C ALA A 82 0.63 -3.31 0.62
N TYR A 83 0.27 -3.88 -0.54
CA TYR A 83 1.27 -4.38 -1.48
C TYR A 83 1.85 -3.27 -2.35
N ALA A 84 3.07 -3.51 -2.85
CA ALA A 84 3.89 -2.54 -3.58
C ALA A 84 4.02 -1.18 -2.85
N PRO A 85 4.44 -1.17 -1.57
CA PRO A 85 4.52 0.06 -0.77
C PRO A 85 5.50 1.09 -1.34
N LEU A 86 6.49 0.63 -2.12
CA LEU A 86 7.48 1.48 -2.79
C LEU A 86 7.25 1.64 -4.29
N ALA A 87 6.05 1.34 -4.80
CA ALA A 87 5.69 1.45 -6.23
C ALA A 87 6.74 0.79 -7.15
N HIS A 88 7.04 -0.49 -6.91
CA HIS A 88 8.07 -1.26 -7.65
C HIS A 88 9.49 -0.65 -7.58
N GLY A 89 9.78 0.10 -6.51
CA GLY A 89 11.07 0.77 -6.29
C GLY A 89 11.13 2.19 -6.86
N PHE A 90 10.02 2.71 -7.41
CA PHE A 90 9.94 4.10 -7.84
C PHE A 90 10.07 5.08 -6.66
N LEU A 91 9.39 4.78 -5.54
CA LEU A 91 9.45 5.56 -4.29
C LEU A 91 10.74 5.32 -3.49
N THR A 92 11.85 5.01 -4.16
CA THR A 92 13.19 5.00 -3.58
C THR A 92 13.99 6.24 -4.01
N GLY A 93 13.48 7.00 -5.00
CA GLY A 93 14.19 8.14 -5.58
C GLY A 93 15.33 7.77 -6.54
N LYS A 94 15.65 6.49 -6.73
CA LYS A 94 16.80 6.06 -7.55
C LYS A 94 16.74 6.47 -9.03
N TYR A 95 15.58 6.93 -9.50
CA TYR A 95 15.39 7.40 -10.87
C TYR A 95 15.45 8.93 -11.01
N VAL A 96 15.84 9.65 -9.96
CA VAL A 96 15.88 11.12 -9.93
C VAL A 96 17.32 11.60 -9.78
N ASP A 97 17.71 12.54 -10.61
CA ASP A 97 18.85 13.41 -10.35
C ASP A 97 18.37 14.57 -9.48
N PHE A 98 18.66 14.49 -8.17
CA PHE A 98 18.22 15.49 -7.20
C PHE A 98 18.93 16.84 -7.33
N ASN A 99 20.12 16.89 -7.94
CA ASN A 99 20.84 18.15 -8.15
C ASN A 99 20.23 18.94 -9.29
N ASN A 100 19.96 18.26 -10.41
CA ASN A 100 19.37 18.88 -11.60
C ASN A 100 17.84 18.91 -11.57
N LYS A 101 17.22 18.21 -10.61
CA LYS A 101 15.76 18.05 -10.48
C LYS A 101 15.13 17.49 -11.74
N THR A 102 15.74 16.43 -12.28
CA THR A 102 15.32 15.75 -13.52
C THR A 102 15.29 14.23 -13.34
N TRP A 103 14.70 13.53 -14.30
CA TRP A 103 14.74 12.07 -14.33
C TRP A 103 16.12 11.55 -14.77
N LYS A 104 16.59 10.50 -14.10
CA LYS A 104 17.74 9.68 -14.47
C LYS A 104 17.29 8.22 -14.56
N VAL A 105 17.07 7.73 -15.77
CA VAL A 105 16.56 6.37 -16.00
C VAL A 105 17.64 5.52 -16.67
N ASP A 106 18.24 4.60 -15.93
CA ASP A 106 19.18 3.63 -16.50
C ASP A 106 18.42 2.58 -17.34
N GLU A 107 19.02 2.10 -18.42
CA GLU A 107 18.37 1.27 -19.45
C GLU A 107 17.90 -0.12 -18.95
N LEU A 108 18.39 -0.63 -17.81
CA LEU A 108 18.18 -2.02 -17.34
C LEU A 108 17.44 -2.17 -16.01
N THR A 109 16.65 -1.18 -15.60
CA THR A 109 15.86 -1.26 -14.37
C THR A 109 14.49 -1.92 -14.57
N ARG A 110 13.88 -2.40 -13.49
CA ARG A 110 12.53 -3.02 -13.52
C ARG A 110 11.46 -2.15 -14.19
N ILE A 111 11.59 -0.82 -14.08
CA ILE A 111 10.66 0.12 -14.72
C ILE A 111 11.10 0.44 -16.15
N SER A 112 12.40 0.56 -16.43
CA SER A 112 12.87 0.85 -17.80
C SER A 112 12.50 -0.25 -18.80
N LEU A 113 12.37 -1.50 -18.32
CA LEU A 113 11.98 -2.66 -19.10
C LEU A 113 10.45 -2.84 -19.24
N ASN A 114 9.63 -1.97 -18.63
CA ASN A 114 8.17 -2.08 -18.64
C ASN A 114 7.52 -0.74 -19.01
N GLU A 115 7.12 -0.59 -20.27
CA GLU A 115 6.51 0.63 -20.81
C GLU A 115 5.25 1.08 -20.04
N ARG A 116 4.43 0.14 -19.57
CA ARG A 116 3.25 0.49 -18.76
C ARG A 116 3.64 1.16 -17.44
N LEU A 117 4.68 0.66 -16.78
CA LEU A 117 5.19 1.26 -15.55
C LEU A 117 5.86 2.61 -15.83
N LYS A 118 6.53 2.77 -16.98
CA LYS A 118 7.10 4.07 -17.36
C LYS A 118 6.02 5.14 -17.47
N THR A 119 5.01 4.90 -18.31
CA THR A 119 3.89 5.85 -18.51
C THR A 119 3.10 6.10 -17.22
N ARG A 120 3.02 5.11 -16.34
CA ARG A 120 2.36 5.24 -15.05
C ARG A 120 3.11 6.18 -14.10
N TYR A 121 4.44 6.06 -14.00
CA TYR A 121 5.19 6.71 -12.92
C TYR A 121 6.04 7.92 -13.34
N PHE A 122 6.58 7.99 -14.56
CA PHE A 122 7.40 9.13 -14.98
C PHE A 122 6.52 10.31 -15.41
N ARG A 123 6.13 11.14 -14.43
CA ARG A 123 5.30 12.33 -14.61
C ARG A 123 5.86 13.47 -13.77
N ASP A 124 5.79 14.70 -14.24
CA ASP A 124 6.34 15.86 -13.51
C ASP A 124 5.75 16.03 -12.11
N SER A 125 4.48 15.68 -11.92
CA SER A 125 3.84 15.65 -10.59
C SER A 125 4.53 14.67 -9.64
N HIS A 126 4.91 13.48 -10.11
CA HIS A 126 5.62 12.49 -9.30
C HIS A 126 7.08 12.89 -9.04
N LEU A 127 7.70 13.66 -9.95
CA LEU A 127 9.02 14.24 -9.70
C LEU A 127 8.97 15.20 -8.50
N LYS A 128 7.97 16.10 -8.48
CA LYS A 128 7.74 17.02 -7.34
C LYS A 128 7.57 16.26 -6.03
N VAL A 129 6.82 15.15 -6.04
CA VAL A 129 6.66 14.28 -4.86
C VAL A 129 8.01 13.73 -4.41
N LEU A 130 8.82 13.16 -5.31
CA LEU A 130 10.14 12.61 -4.95
C LEU A 130 11.10 13.67 -4.41
N LEU A 131 11.08 14.89 -4.95
CA LEU A 131 11.85 16.02 -4.42
C LEU A 131 11.39 16.37 -3.00
N THR A 132 10.09 16.43 -2.76
CA THR A 132 9.53 16.70 -1.42
C THR A 132 9.89 15.60 -0.42
N LEU A 133 9.81 14.33 -0.84
CA LEU A 133 10.23 13.21 -0.01
C LEU A 133 11.72 13.26 0.32
N LYS A 134 12.57 13.73 -0.60
CA LYS A 134 14.01 13.92 -0.35
C LYS A 134 14.25 14.98 0.71
N GLU A 135 13.56 16.11 0.64
CA GLU A 135 13.67 17.17 1.66
C GLU A 135 13.31 16.64 3.06
N ILE A 136 12.17 15.94 3.18
CA ILE A 136 11.74 15.34 4.46
C ILE A 136 12.70 14.24 4.92
N ALA A 137 13.23 13.45 4.00
CA ALA A 137 14.20 12.40 4.30
C ALA A 137 15.49 13.00 4.89
N ASP A 138 15.98 14.10 4.32
CA ASP A 138 17.16 14.80 4.83
C ASP A 138 16.92 15.43 6.20
N GLU A 139 15.76 16.06 6.41
CA GLU A 139 15.35 16.63 7.70
C GLU A 139 15.30 15.56 8.82
N LYS A 140 15.07 14.28 8.47
CA LYS A 140 14.89 13.17 9.41
C LYS A 140 16.04 12.17 9.44
N ASP A 141 17.14 12.45 8.73
CA ASP A 141 18.26 11.52 8.58
C ASP A 141 17.80 10.11 8.14
N ALA A 142 16.96 10.08 7.11
CA ALA A 142 16.27 8.88 6.64
C ALA A 142 16.40 8.71 5.12
N THR A 143 16.00 7.55 4.60
CA THR A 143 15.89 7.34 3.15
C THR A 143 14.49 7.66 2.63
N ILE A 144 14.35 7.99 1.35
CA ILE A 144 13.03 8.18 0.70
C ILE A 144 12.16 6.92 0.86
N SER A 145 12.77 5.74 0.81
CA SER A 145 12.09 4.46 1.05
C SER A 145 11.48 4.41 2.45
N GLN A 146 12.26 4.81 3.47
CA GLN A 146 11.80 4.87 4.85
C GLN A 146 10.68 5.89 5.04
N ILE A 147 10.80 7.10 4.48
CA ILE A 147 9.73 8.11 4.52
C ILE A 147 8.45 7.56 3.87
N SER A 148 8.57 6.89 2.73
CA SER A 148 7.41 6.34 2.00
C SER A 148 6.70 5.23 2.77
N ILE A 149 7.45 4.36 3.46
CA ILE A 149 6.87 3.31 4.31
C ILE A 149 6.29 3.92 5.59
N ALA A 150 7.00 4.86 6.22
CA ALA A 150 6.53 5.57 7.41
C ALA A 150 5.23 6.35 7.15
N TRP A 151 5.06 6.87 5.93
CA TRP A 151 3.79 7.48 5.49
C TRP A 151 2.64 6.47 5.54
N LEU A 152 2.81 5.25 5.02
CA LEU A 152 1.76 4.21 5.11
C LEU A 152 1.41 3.86 6.56
N LEU A 153 2.42 3.76 7.43
CA LEU A 153 2.20 3.53 8.86
C LEU A 153 1.42 4.69 9.50
N LYS A 154 1.76 5.93 9.13
CA LYS A 154 1.08 7.14 9.61
C LYS A 154 -0.37 7.21 9.13
N ARG A 155 -0.65 6.82 7.89
CA ARG A 155 -2.04 6.67 7.40
C ARG A 155 -2.83 5.68 8.24
N GLY A 156 -2.19 4.61 8.71
CA GLY A 156 -2.83 3.64 9.60
C GLY A 156 -3.27 4.26 10.92
N GLU A 157 -2.42 5.11 11.50
CA GLU A 157 -2.76 5.90 12.70
C GLU A 157 -3.92 6.87 12.40
N GLU A 158 -3.87 7.63 11.30
CA GLU A 158 -4.88 8.64 10.94
C GLU A 158 -6.27 8.05 10.69
N PHE A 159 -6.33 6.91 10.00
CA PHE A 159 -7.60 6.23 9.73
C PHE A 159 -8.05 5.31 10.85
N ASN A 160 -7.22 5.09 11.87
CA ASN A 160 -7.45 4.10 12.92
C ASN A 160 -7.70 2.70 12.34
N VAL A 161 -6.82 2.27 11.43
CA VAL A 161 -6.84 0.96 10.77
C VAL A 161 -5.42 0.42 10.74
N PRO A 162 -5.16 -0.85 11.13
CA PRO A 162 -3.84 -1.44 10.98
C PRO A 162 -3.46 -1.51 9.50
N ILE A 163 -2.43 -0.76 9.11
CA ILE A 163 -1.84 -0.82 7.76
C ILE A 163 -0.47 -1.47 7.87
N ILE A 164 -0.30 -2.57 7.14
CA ILE A 164 0.89 -3.42 7.15
C ILE A 164 1.51 -3.37 5.75
N PRO A 165 2.59 -2.60 5.54
CA PRO A 165 3.31 -2.58 4.27
C PRO A 165 3.93 -3.95 3.97
N VAL A 166 3.63 -4.53 2.81
CA VAL A 166 4.23 -5.78 2.34
C VAL A 166 5.55 -5.46 1.64
N ILE A 167 6.65 -5.54 2.39
CA ILE A 167 8.00 -5.21 1.91
C ILE A 167 8.51 -6.33 0.99
N GLY A 168 8.84 -5.97 -0.25
CA GLY A 168 9.51 -6.87 -1.20
C GLY A 168 10.87 -6.32 -1.58
N VAL A 169 11.94 -7.08 -1.31
CA VAL A 169 13.33 -6.71 -1.60
C VAL A 169 14.06 -7.80 -2.38
N THR A 170 15.10 -7.41 -3.11
CA THR A 170 16.00 -8.35 -3.82
C THR A 170 17.36 -8.50 -3.15
N ARG A 171 17.63 -7.73 -2.09
CA ARG A 171 18.88 -7.74 -1.31
C ARG A 171 18.56 -7.49 0.16
N LEU A 172 19.33 -8.09 1.06
CA LEU A 172 19.13 -7.97 2.51
C LEU A 172 19.33 -6.55 3.03
N GLU A 173 20.31 -5.82 2.51
CA GLU A 173 20.57 -4.41 2.85
C GLU A 173 19.33 -3.51 2.67
N HIS A 174 18.48 -3.79 1.67
CA HIS A 174 17.23 -3.06 1.46
C HIS A 174 16.14 -3.48 2.45
N LEU A 175 16.18 -4.71 2.97
CA LEU A 175 15.25 -5.13 4.03
C LEU A 175 15.56 -4.34 5.30
N ASP A 176 16.82 -4.31 5.71
CA ASP A 176 17.26 -3.62 6.92
C ASP A 176 16.96 -2.11 6.83
N ASP A 177 17.21 -1.48 5.67
CA ASP A 177 16.82 -0.09 5.42
C ASP A 177 15.32 0.12 5.59
N ASN A 178 14.49 -0.69 4.94
CA ASN A 178 13.04 -0.57 4.98
C ASN A 178 12.45 -0.84 6.38
N LEU A 179 13.04 -1.77 7.16
CA LEU A 179 12.59 -2.06 8.52
C LEU A 179 12.81 -0.89 9.47
N ASN A 180 13.85 -0.08 9.25
CA ASN A 180 14.10 1.13 10.03
C ASN A 180 13.04 2.22 9.83
N ALA A 181 12.17 2.11 8.82
CA ALA A 181 11.03 3.01 8.64
C ALA A 181 10.10 3.07 9.87
N ILE A 182 10.02 2.00 10.67
CA ILE A 182 9.19 1.97 11.89
C ILE A 182 9.64 2.99 12.96
N LYS A 183 10.91 3.42 12.89
CA LYS A 183 11.49 4.42 13.81
C LYS A 183 11.18 5.84 13.38
N ILE A 184 10.77 6.06 12.13
CA ILE A 184 10.50 7.38 11.59
C ILE A 184 9.12 7.85 12.05
N LYS A 185 9.07 9.05 12.64
CA LYS A 185 7.84 9.73 13.01
C LYS A 185 7.62 10.93 12.09
N LEU A 186 6.60 10.82 11.25
CA LEU A 186 6.13 11.93 10.42
C LEU A 186 5.19 12.81 11.25
N SER A 187 5.50 14.09 11.28
CA SER A 187 4.67 15.13 11.89
C SER A 187 3.47 15.46 11.00
N TYR A 188 2.53 16.24 11.53
CA TYR A 188 1.42 16.77 10.73
C TYR A 188 1.92 17.61 9.55
N ASP A 189 2.94 18.44 9.75
CA ASP A 189 3.50 19.29 8.70
C ASP A 189 4.19 18.45 7.61
N ASP A 190 4.86 17.35 7.97
CA ASP A 190 5.43 16.42 6.99
C ASP A 190 4.33 15.80 6.11
N MET A 191 3.25 15.33 6.73
CA MET A 191 2.11 14.74 6.01
C MET A 191 1.46 15.78 5.07
N LYS A 192 1.29 17.01 5.56
CA LYS A 192 0.74 18.12 4.77
C LYS A 192 1.63 18.48 3.58
N LYS A 193 2.95 18.61 3.76
CA LYS A 193 3.93 18.84 2.67
C LYS A 193 3.78 17.76 1.59
N ILE A 194 3.64 16.49 2.00
CA ILE A 194 3.45 15.35 1.08
C ILE A 194 2.12 15.47 0.31
N ASP A 195 1.01 15.77 0.98
CA ASP A 195 -0.30 15.90 0.35
C ASP A 195 -0.35 17.08 -0.65
N GLU A 196 0.29 18.21 -0.33
CA GLU A 196 0.44 19.35 -1.25
C GLU A 196 1.30 19.02 -2.48
N ALA A 197 2.32 18.18 -2.31
CA ALA A 197 3.14 17.71 -3.43
C ALA A 197 2.36 16.75 -4.35
N LEU A 198 1.46 15.95 -3.78
CA LEU A 198 0.55 15.05 -4.52
C LEU A 198 -0.60 15.80 -5.22
N GLY A 199 -0.84 17.07 -4.87
CA GLY A 199 -1.94 17.87 -5.42
C GLY A 199 -3.30 17.59 -4.77
N ASN A 200 -3.32 17.04 -3.55
CA ASN A 200 -4.52 16.62 -2.83
C ASN A 200 -4.90 17.60 -1.69
N ALA A 201 -4.76 18.91 -1.90
CA ALA A 201 -5.23 19.93 -0.96
C ALA A 201 -6.76 20.12 -1.04
#